data_AF-A0A661WC44-F1
#
_entry.id   AF-A0A661WC44-F1
#
_cell.length_a   1.000
_cell.length_b   1.000
_cell.length_c   1.000
_cell.angle_alpha   90.00
_cell.angle_beta   90.00
_cell.angle_gamma   90.00
#
_symmetry.space_group_name_H-M   'P 1'
#
loop_
_entity.id
_entity.type
_entity.pdbx_description
1 polymer ?
#
loop_
_entity_poly.entity_id
_entity_poly.type
_entity_poly.pdbx_seq_one_letter_code
_entity_poly.pdbx_strand_id
1 'polypeptide(L)'
;MKKLRNILLIAIFAVMVVGLVPSAVNAAGTFYCSTSVTTGGTGTLDDPWACSDDTQLDSVVNDQICDIYSGGDLYQLFPSSYRYHVITWYSATDCRVTATYDYAGYPPYTGVNVATPYVIGAVALVGVGLIAAGYVILRRRKQVAV
;
A
#
# COMPACT_ATOMS: atom_id res chain seq x y z
N MET A 1 29.27 -0.38 49.63
CA MET A 1 28.92 0.85 48.90
C MET A 1 29.18 0.79 47.39
N LYS A 2 30.29 0.23 46.89
CA LYS A 2 30.58 0.15 45.44
C LYS A 2 29.60 -0.70 44.61
N LYS A 3 29.07 -1.80 45.18
CA LYS A 3 28.10 -2.68 44.49
C LYS A 3 26.74 -2.00 44.22
N LEU A 4 26.24 -1.20 45.17
CA LEU A 4 24.97 -0.48 45.02
C LEU A 4 25.05 0.60 43.94
N ARG A 5 26.18 1.31 43.85
CA ARG A 5 26.44 2.31 42.81
C ARG A 5 26.44 1.72 41.40
N ASN A 6 27.00 0.52 41.24
CA ASN A 6 27.02 -0.17 39.95
C ASN A 6 25.63 -0.67 39.55
N ILE A 7 24.83 -1.16 40.50
CA ILE A 7 23.44 -1.57 40.22
C ILE A 7 22.58 -0.36 39.83
N LEU A 8 22.75 0.77 40.52
CA LEU A 8 22.02 2.00 40.22
C LEU A 8 22.38 2.54 38.83
N LEU A 9 23.66 2.48 38.45
CA LEU A 9 24.12 2.88 37.12
C LEU A 9 23.58 1.95 36.01
N ILE A 10 23.53 0.64 36.26
CA ILE A 10 22.93 -0.32 35.32
C ILE A 10 21.42 -0.07 35.19
N ALA A 11 20.71 0.22 36.27
CA ALA A 11 19.28 0.52 36.25
C ALA A 11 18.99 1.83 35.49
N ILE A 12 19.77 2.89 35.72
CA ILE A 12 19.65 4.16 34.99
C ILE A 12 19.98 3.95 33.50
N PHE A 13 21.00 3.16 33.18
CA PHE A 13 21.34 2.83 31.81
C PHE A 13 20.22 2.01 31.14
N ALA A 14 19.62 1.05 31.84
CA ALA A 14 18.48 0.29 31.33
C ALA A 14 17.24 1.19 31.08
N VAL A 15 16.96 2.16 31.96
CA VAL A 15 15.86 3.12 31.77
C VAL A 15 16.16 4.10 30.62
N MET A 16 17.40 4.56 30.47
CA MET A 16 17.79 5.37 29.31
C MET A 16 17.70 4.60 28.00
N VAL A 17 18.08 3.30 27.99
CA VAL A 17 17.96 2.44 26.80
C VAL A 17 16.49 2.21 26.44
N VAL A 18 15.59 2.11 27.41
CA VAL A 18 14.13 2.04 27.17
C VAL A 18 13.56 3.37 26.67
N GLY A 19 14.12 4.51 27.08
CA GLY A 19 13.71 5.85 26.62
C GLY A 19 14.35 6.33 25.31
N LEU A 20 15.39 5.64 24.82
CA LEU A 20 16.12 5.94 23.57
C LEU A 20 15.66 5.09 22.38
N VAL A 21 14.75 4.15 22.59
CA VAL A 21 13.99 3.58 21.49
C VAL A 21 12.98 4.64 21.08
N PRO A 22 13.00 5.16 19.84
CA PRO A 22 11.81 5.81 19.31
C PRO A 22 10.70 4.75 19.42
N SER A 23 9.73 4.96 20.30
CA SER A 23 8.54 4.10 20.44
C SER A 23 7.61 4.26 19.22
N ALA A 24 8.18 4.37 18.03
CA ALA A 24 7.54 4.71 16.78
C ALA A 24 7.96 3.72 15.70
N VAL A 25 7.91 2.44 16.02
CA VAL A 25 7.68 1.41 15.00
C VAL A 25 6.67 0.41 15.56
N ASN A 26 5.45 0.88 15.81
CA ASN A 26 4.32 -0.01 15.60
C ASN A 26 4.24 -0.20 14.08
N ALA A 27 5.03 -1.12 13.53
CA ALA A 27 4.88 -1.50 12.13
C ALA A 27 3.53 -2.20 12.00
N ALA A 28 2.52 -1.43 11.68
CA ALA A 28 1.13 -1.87 11.67
C ALA A 28 0.76 -2.71 10.44
N GLY A 29 1.64 -2.72 9.45
CA GLY A 29 1.46 -3.48 8.23
C GLY A 29 1.99 -2.73 7.01
N THR A 30 1.96 -3.44 5.89
CA THR A 30 2.14 -2.86 4.56
C THR A 30 0.78 -2.58 3.94
N PHE A 31 0.57 -1.35 3.48
CA PHE A 31 -0.65 -0.89 2.86
C PHE A 31 -0.43 -0.67 1.37
N TYR A 32 -1.50 -0.82 0.58
CA TYR A 32 -1.46 -0.63 -0.85
C TYR A 32 -2.53 0.32 -1.35
N CYS A 33 -2.11 1.15 -2.28
CA CYS A 33 -2.95 2.04 -3.04
C CYS A 33 -2.64 1.83 -4.54
N SER A 34 -3.65 1.89 -5.40
CA SER A 34 -3.48 1.84 -6.86
C SER A 34 -4.18 3.04 -7.50
N THR A 35 -3.44 3.75 -8.35
CA THR A 35 -4.03 4.83 -9.17
C THR A 35 -4.79 4.29 -10.37
N SER A 36 -4.63 3.00 -10.69
CA SER A 36 -5.21 2.33 -11.86
C SER A 36 -6.51 1.58 -11.58
N VAL A 37 -6.88 1.41 -10.30
CA VAL A 37 -8.13 0.74 -9.91
C VAL A 37 -9.23 1.78 -9.73
N THR A 38 -10.36 1.59 -10.42
CA THR A 38 -11.48 2.55 -10.45
C THR A 38 -12.52 2.34 -9.34
N THR A 39 -12.44 1.22 -8.60
CA THR A 39 -13.28 0.92 -7.45
C THR A 39 -12.39 0.85 -6.22
N GLY A 40 -12.62 1.73 -5.23
CA GLY A 40 -11.89 1.68 -3.97
C GLY A 40 -12.05 0.29 -3.35
N GLY A 41 -10.94 -0.46 -3.26
CA GLY A 41 -10.89 -1.75 -2.57
C GLY A 41 -11.18 -1.62 -1.08
N THR A 42 -10.50 -2.39 -0.24
CA THR A 42 -10.59 -2.26 1.22
C THR A 42 -9.38 -1.58 1.86
N GLY A 43 -8.32 -1.31 1.09
CA GLY A 43 -7.17 -0.53 1.57
C GLY A 43 -6.28 -1.37 2.46
N THR A 44 -6.22 -2.66 2.14
CA THR A 44 -5.56 -3.68 2.95
C THR A 44 -4.36 -4.26 2.21
N LEU A 45 -3.70 -5.21 2.88
CA LEU A 45 -2.60 -6.00 2.35
C LEU A 45 -2.96 -6.63 0.99
N ASP A 46 -4.11 -7.32 0.89
CA ASP A 46 -4.46 -8.12 -0.29
C ASP A 46 -5.33 -7.40 -1.34
N ASP A 47 -5.90 -6.24 -0.98
CA ASP A 47 -6.87 -5.52 -1.82
C ASP A 47 -6.60 -4.01 -1.81
N PRO A 48 -5.86 -3.50 -2.83
CA PRO A 48 -5.39 -2.11 -2.85
C PRO A 48 -6.52 -1.11 -2.99
N TRP A 49 -6.40 0.03 -2.30
CA TRP A 49 -7.34 1.15 -2.41
C TRP A 49 -7.14 2.00 -3.65
N ALA A 50 -8.20 2.65 -4.12
CA ALA A 50 -8.08 3.68 -5.14
C ALA A 50 -7.69 5.00 -4.47
N CYS A 51 -6.48 5.49 -4.75
CA CYS A 51 -6.08 6.87 -4.43
C CYS A 51 -5.62 7.53 -5.71
N SER A 52 -6.62 7.89 -6.51
CA SER A 52 -6.48 8.54 -7.80
C SER A 52 -6.05 10.01 -7.71
N ASP A 53 -6.21 10.61 -6.53
CA ASP A 53 -5.79 11.98 -6.22
C ASP A 53 -5.17 12.09 -4.81
N ASP A 54 -4.57 13.25 -4.54
CA ASP A 54 -3.89 13.53 -3.27
C ASP A 54 -4.87 13.59 -2.08
N THR A 55 -6.15 13.92 -2.31
CA THR A 55 -7.15 13.97 -1.23
C THR A 55 -7.50 12.57 -0.76
N GLN A 56 -7.66 11.62 -1.68
CA GLN A 56 -7.84 10.22 -1.36
C GLN A 56 -6.60 9.66 -0.68
N LEU A 57 -5.40 10.00 -1.16
CA LEU A 57 -4.15 9.58 -0.54
C LEU A 57 -4.06 10.06 0.91
N ASP A 58 -4.36 11.34 1.17
CA ASP A 58 -4.38 11.92 2.51
C ASP A 58 -5.41 11.25 3.41
N SER A 59 -6.59 10.90 2.90
CA SER A 59 -7.60 10.14 3.65
C SER A 59 -7.10 8.73 4.01
N VAL A 60 -6.40 8.02 3.12
CA VAL A 60 -5.79 6.72 3.45
C VAL A 60 -4.77 6.85 4.58
N VAL A 61 -3.87 7.83 4.46
CA VAL A 61 -2.81 8.05 5.45
C VAL A 61 -3.44 8.38 6.80
N ASN A 62 -4.36 9.33 6.87
CA ASN A 62 -4.90 9.81 8.13
C ASN A 62 -5.93 8.85 8.72
N ASP A 63 -6.93 8.44 7.94
CA ASP A 63 -8.12 7.74 8.45
C ASP A 63 -7.91 6.23 8.62
N GLN A 64 -6.92 5.65 7.93
CA GLN A 64 -6.60 4.23 8.07
C GLN A 64 -5.27 4.04 8.78
N ILE A 65 -4.18 4.51 8.17
CA ILE A 65 -2.83 4.14 8.62
C ILE A 65 -2.50 4.83 9.96
N CYS A 66 -2.85 6.10 10.10
CA CYS A 66 -2.60 6.83 11.32
C CYS A 66 -3.62 6.53 12.41
N ASP A 67 -4.92 6.59 12.11
CA ASP A 67 -5.98 6.44 13.12
C ASP A 67 -6.10 5.01 13.67
N ILE A 68 -6.03 3.99 12.79
CA ILE A 68 -6.25 2.59 13.18
C ILE A 68 -4.93 1.91 13.56
N TYR A 69 -3.88 2.22 12.81
CA TYR A 69 -2.69 1.39 12.73
C TYR A 69 -1.46 2.05 13.39
N SER A 70 -1.50 3.35 13.67
CA SER A 70 -0.38 4.08 14.28
C SER A 70 0.91 3.99 13.44
N GLY A 71 0.79 4.17 12.13
CA GLY A 71 1.90 4.24 11.19
C GLY A 71 2.11 2.99 10.35
N GLY A 72 3.07 3.03 9.42
CA GLY A 72 3.37 1.90 8.54
C GLY A 72 3.92 2.31 7.19
N ASP A 73 3.85 1.37 6.26
CA ASP A 73 4.41 1.47 4.91
C ASP A 73 3.29 1.51 3.90
N LEU A 74 3.22 2.54 3.05
CA LEU A 74 2.21 2.64 1.98
C LEU A 74 2.86 2.58 0.61
N TYR A 75 2.43 1.64 -0.22
CA TYR A 75 2.84 1.49 -1.61
C TYR A 75 1.74 2.01 -2.52
N GLN A 76 2.01 3.10 -3.25
CA GLN A 76 1.16 3.61 -4.30
C GLN A 76 1.62 3.05 -5.66
N LEU A 77 0.74 2.31 -6.31
CA LEU A 77 1.00 1.51 -7.50
C LEU A 77 0.55 2.24 -8.76
N PHE A 78 1.47 2.35 -9.72
CA PHE A 78 1.25 2.83 -11.07
C PHE A 78 1.49 1.69 -12.07
N PRO A 79 1.12 1.84 -13.36
CA PRO A 79 1.31 0.76 -14.34
C PRO A 79 2.74 0.21 -14.44
N SER A 80 3.78 1.04 -14.30
CA SER A 80 5.18 0.61 -14.48
C SER A 80 6.13 1.10 -13.40
N SER A 81 5.60 1.60 -12.29
CA SER A 81 6.36 2.19 -11.19
C SER A 81 5.54 2.10 -9.91
N TYR A 82 6.20 2.33 -8.79
CA TYR A 82 5.52 2.52 -7.51
C TYR A 82 6.20 3.63 -6.72
N ARG A 83 5.41 4.27 -5.88
CA ARG A 83 5.86 5.22 -4.88
C ARG A 83 5.70 4.59 -3.51
N TYR A 84 6.75 4.63 -2.72
CA TYR A 84 6.79 4.09 -1.37
C TYR A 84 6.80 5.24 -0.37
N HIS A 85 5.80 5.27 0.50
CA HIS A 85 5.66 6.25 1.57
C HIS A 85 5.93 5.58 2.91
N VAL A 86 6.81 6.19 3.69
CA VAL A 86 7.05 5.83 5.09
C VAL A 86 6.17 6.73 5.93
N ILE A 87 5.25 6.15 6.69
CA ILE A 87 4.32 6.88 7.56
C ILE A 87 4.74 6.59 9.00
N THR A 88 5.20 7.63 9.68
CA THR A 88 5.68 7.51 11.05
C THR A 88 4.66 8.14 12.00
N TRP A 89 4.32 7.39 13.04
CA TRP A 89 3.50 7.87 14.13
C TRP A 89 4.39 8.37 15.26
N TYR A 90 4.25 9.65 15.61
CA TYR A 90 4.97 10.29 16.70
C TYR A 90 4.09 10.45 17.94
N SER A 91 2.80 10.73 17.75
CA SER A 91 1.81 10.85 18.84
C SER A 91 0.38 10.70 18.31
N ALA A 92 -0.61 10.67 19.21
CA ALA A 92 -2.03 10.61 18.85
C ALA A 92 -2.53 11.73 17.92
N THR A 93 -1.77 12.84 17.80
CA THR A 93 -2.10 13.97 16.93
C THR A 93 -1.02 14.26 15.89
N ASP A 94 0.06 13.47 15.85
CA ASP A 94 1.18 13.66 14.92
C ASP A 94 1.55 12.31 14.31
N CYS A 95 0.91 12.02 13.18
CA CYS A 95 1.22 10.91 12.30
C CYS A 95 1.22 11.44 10.87
N ARG A 96 2.30 11.19 10.14
CA ARG A 96 2.52 11.79 8.83
C ARG A 96 3.50 10.98 8.00
N VAL A 97 3.46 11.23 6.70
CA VAL A 97 4.50 10.75 5.78
C VAL A 97 5.82 11.46 6.12
N THR A 98 6.84 10.68 6.45
CA THR A 98 8.19 11.19 6.80
C THR A 98 9.18 11.04 5.67
N ALA A 99 8.96 10.06 4.79
CA ALA A 99 9.77 9.86 3.61
C ALA A 99 8.91 9.34 2.45
N THR A 100 9.34 9.66 1.23
CA THR A 100 8.71 9.19 0.00
C THR A 100 9.79 8.88 -1.01
N TYR A 101 9.66 7.72 -1.66
CA TYR A 101 10.63 7.21 -2.61
C TYR A 101 9.93 6.72 -3.87
N ASP A 102 10.44 7.11 -5.03
CA ASP A 102 9.93 6.67 -6.33
C ASP A 102 10.82 5.57 -6.90
N TYR A 103 10.20 4.47 -7.33
CA TYR A 103 10.88 3.32 -7.89
C TYR A 103 10.24 2.89 -9.21
N ALA A 104 11.08 2.41 -10.13
CA ALA A 104 10.61 1.76 -11.36
C ALA A 104 10.24 0.30 -11.09
N GLY A 105 9.25 -0.21 -11.84
CA GLY A 105 8.81 -1.61 -11.74
C GLY A 105 7.76 -1.83 -10.65
N TYR A 106 7.83 -3.02 -10.04
CA TYR A 106 6.87 -3.45 -9.01
C TYR A 106 7.51 -3.41 -7.62
N PRO A 107 6.71 -3.20 -6.56
CA PRO A 107 7.22 -3.27 -5.20
C PRO A 107 7.82 -4.65 -4.90
N PRO A 108 8.79 -4.73 -3.98
CA PRO A 108 9.34 -6.00 -3.55
C PRO A 108 8.25 -6.92 -2.99
N TYR A 109 8.44 -8.23 -3.12
CA TYR A 109 7.50 -9.20 -2.56
C TYR A 109 7.52 -9.12 -1.03
N THR A 110 6.43 -8.63 -0.44
CA THR A 110 6.26 -8.44 1.01
C THR A 110 5.60 -9.63 1.69
N GLY A 111 5.33 -10.73 0.96
CA GLY A 111 4.57 -11.87 1.47
C GLY A 111 3.06 -11.80 1.18
N VAL A 112 2.61 -10.76 0.48
CA VAL A 112 1.21 -10.46 0.23
C VAL A 112 0.92 -10.54 -1.27
N ASN A 113 -0.17 -11.22 -1.63
CA ASN A 113 -0.54 -11.42 -3.03
C ASN A 113 -1.33 -10.22 -3.53
N VAL A 114 -0.63 -9.14 -3.88
CA VAL A 114 -1.26 -7.98 -4.50
C VAL A 114 -1.79 -8.40 -5.87
N ALA A 115 -3.10 -8.28 -6.08
CA ALA A 115 -3.70 -8.50 -7.40
C ALA A 115 -3.03 -7.55 -8.39
N THR A 116 -2.20 -8.09 -9.28
CA THR A 116 -1.53 -7.26 -10.28
C THR A 116 -2.61 -6.57 -11.12
N PRO A 117 -2.60 -5.23 -11.26
CA PRO A 117 -3.63 -4.49 -12.00
C PRO A 117 -3.79 -4.95 -13.46
N TYR A 118 -2.81 -5.69 -13.96
CA TYR A 118 -2.80 -6.33 -15.28
C TYR A 118 -3.71 -7.55 -15.43
N VAL A 119 -4.11 -8.24 -14.35
CA VAL A 119 -5.03 -9.39 -14.48
C VAL A 119 -6.43 -8.91 -14.88
N ILE A 120 -6.88 -7.76 -14.37
CA ILE A 120 -8.17 -7.18 -14.73
C ILE A 120 -8.13 -6.60 -16.16
N GLY A 121 -7.04 -5.94 -16.54
CA GLY A 121 -6.84 -5.42 -17.90
C GLY A 121 -6.76 -6.53 -18.95
N ALA A 122 -6.08 -7.64 -18.66
CA ALA A 122 -5.99 -8.78 -19.57
C ALA A 122 -7.34 -9.48 -19.76
N VAL A 123 -8.12 -9.69 -18.67
CA VAL A 123 -9.45 -10.30 -18.76
C VAL A 123 -10.43 -9.42 -19.54
N ALA A 124 -10.39 -8.10 -19.34
CA ALA A 124 -11.20 -7.15 -20.12
C ALA A 124 -10.86 -7.18 -21.62
N LEU A 125 -9.57 -7.25 -21.97
CA LEU A 125 -9.12 -7.34 -23.37
C LEU A 125 -9.53 -8.66 -24.03
N VAL A 126 -9.46 -9.80 -23.30
CA VAL A 126 -9.98 -11.08 -23.80
C VAL A 126 -11.50 -11.03 -24.00
N GLY A 127 -12.24 -10.41 -23.08
CA GLY A 127 -13.69 -10.22 -23.20
C GLY A 127 -14.09 -9.40 -24.43
N VAL A 128 -13.44 -8.25 -24.66
CA VAL A 128 -13.68 -7.41 -25.84
C VAL A 128 -13.28 -8.14 -27.13
N GLY A 129 -12.18 -8.90 -27.11
CA GLY A 129 -11.74 -9.73 -28.24
C GLY A 129 -12.77 -10.78 -28.63
N LEU A 130 -13.38 -11.46 -27.66
CA LEU A 130 -14.43 -12.47 -27.89
C LEU A 130 -15.72 -11.84 -28.45
N ILE A 131 -16.12 -10.67 -27.96
CA ILE A 131 -17.29 -9.93 -28.47
C ILE A 131 -17.06 -9.49 -29.91
N ALA A 132 -15.89 -8.94 -30.22
CA ALA A 132 -15.53 -8.52 -31.57
C ALA A 132 -15.47 -9.71 -32.55
N ALA A 133 -14.87 -10.83 -32.13
CA ALA A 133 -14.83 -12.06 -32.92
C ALA A 133 -16.25 -12.60 -33.20
N GLY A 134 -17.12 -12.61 -32.19
CA GLY A 134 -18.53 -13.00 -32.34
C GLY A 134 -19.28 -12.11 -33.34
N TYR A 135 -19.07 -10.79 -33.28
CA TYR A 135 -19.70 -9.84 -34.20
C TYR A 135 -19.25 -10.03 -35.66
N VAL A 136 -17.96 -10.32 -35.89
CA VAL A 136 -17.41 -10.57 -37.24
C VAL A 136 -17.99 -11.86 -37.84
N ILE A 137 -18.09 -12.93 -37.04
CA ILE A 137 -18.67 -14.21 -37.49
C ILE A 137 -20.16 -14.03 -37.84
N LEU A 138 -20.92 -13.29 -37.02
CA LEU A 138 -22.33 -13.00 -37.28
C LEU A 138 -22.53 -12.16 -38.56
N ARG A 139 -21.67 -11.16 -38.81
CA ARG A 139 -21.72 -10.37 -40.05
C ARG A 139 -21.43 -11.22 -41.28
N ARG A 140 -20.41 -12.09 -41.23
CA ARG A 140 -20.08 -12.99 -42.35
C ARG A 140 -21.22 -13.95 -42.66
N ARG A 141 -21.89 -14.51 -41.64
CA ARG A 141 -23.05 -15.39 -41.85
C ARG A 141 -24.24 -14.68 -42.50
N LYS A 142 -24.47 -13.39 -42.19
CA LYS A 142 -25.54 -12.61 -42.83
C LYS A 142 -25.26 -12.27 -44.30
N GLN A 143 -23.99 -12.19 -44.71
CA GLN A 143 -23.63 -11.92 -46.11
C GLN A 143 -23.68 -13.17 -47.01
N VAL A 144 -23.59 -14.37 -46.44
CA VAL A 144 -23.69 -15.65 -47.18
C VAL A 144 -25.15 -16.10 -47.35
N ALA A 145 -26.08 -15.52 -46.60
CA ALA A 145 -27.51 -15.82 -46.68
C ALA A 145 -28.30 -14.89 -47.63
N VAL A 146 -27.60 -14.14 -48.49
CA VAL A 146 -28.17 -13.30 -49.57
C VAL A 146 -27.84 -13.91 -50.92
#